data_AF-A0A9K3HFR0-F1
#
_entry.id   AF-A0A9K3HFR0-F1
#
_cell.length_a   1.000
_cell.length_b   1.000
_cell.length_c   1.000
_cell.angle_alpha   90.00
_cell.angle_beta   90.00
_cell.angle_gamma   90.00
#
_symmetry.space_group_name_H-M   'P 1'
#
loop_
_entity.id
_entity.type
_entity.pdbx_description
1 polymer ?
#
loop_
_entity_poly.entity_id
_entity_poly.type
_entity_poly.pdbx_seq_one_letter_code
_entity_poly.pdbx_strand_id
1 'polypeptide(L)' 'MELPRAAGSFRNYLYLYKGSWPPPPVLLGAMLMQTHFKHRSTDIFLSSFIKSGTTWLKVLEK' A
#
# COMPACT_ATOMS: atom_id res chain seq x y z
N MET A 1 -3.75 -20.77 3.83
CA MET A 1 -2.47 -20.49 3.16
C MET A 1 -1.78 -19.41 3.97
N GLU A 2 -0.80 -19.77 4.78
CA GLU A 2 -0.13 -18.79 5.65
C GLU A 2 0.90 -18.02 4.83
N LEU A 3 0.86 -16.69 4.89
CA LEU A 3 1.83 -15.83 4.20
C LEU A 3 3.17 -15.89 4.94
N PRO A 4 4.31 -15.99 4.23
CA PRO A 4 5.62 -15.92 4.85
C PRO A 4 5.74 -14.63 5.68
N ARG A 5 6.16 -14.77 6.94
CA ARG A 5 6.29 -13.66 7.89
C ARG A 5 7.76 -13.38 8.21
N ALA A 6 8.12 -12.10 8.25
CA ALA A 6 9.44 -11.63 8.64
C ALA A 6 9.32 -10.67 9.84
N ALA A 7 10.37 -10.61 10.66
CA ALA A 7 10.45 -9.61 11.73
C ALA A 7 10.63 -8.23 11.09
N GLY A 8 9.70 -7.31 11.36
CA GLY A 8 9.81 -5.91 10.97
C GLY A 8 10.34 -5.03 12.11
N SER A 9 10.52 -3.74 11.82
CA SER A 9 10.89 -2.75 12.83
C SER A 9 9.70 -2.43 13.76
N PHE A 10 9.97 -2.09 15.03
CA PHE A 10 9.00 -1.71 16.07
C PHE A 10 7.79 -2.66 16.21
N ARG A 11 8.00 -3.83 16.82
CA ARG A 11 6.96 -4.83 17.21
C ARG A 11 6.01 -5.29 16.09
N ASN A 12 6.28 -4.96 14.83
CA ASN A 12 5.43 -5.31 13.71
C ASN A 12 6.03 -6.46 12.91
N TYR A 13 5.21 -7.46 12.59
CA TYR A 13 5.56 -8.52 11.64
C TYR A 13 5.24 -8.04 10.22
N LEU A 14 6.15 -8.29 9.28
CA LEU A 14 5.91 -8.05 7.85
C LEU A 14 5.45 -9.35 7.21
N TYR A 15 4.57 -9.25 6.22
CA TYR A 15 4.08 -10.41 5.47
C TYR A 15 4.46 -10.28 4.01
N LEU A 16 4.95 -11.36 3.40
CA LEU A 16 5.28 -11.36 1.97
C LEU A 16 3.99 -11.34 1.15
N TYR A 17 3.66 -10.20 0.56
CA TYR A 17 2.51 -10.02 -0.31
C TYR A 17 2.93 -9.48 -1.67
N LYS A 18 2.66 -10.24 -2.73
CA LYS A 18 2.99 -9.91 -4.14
C LYS A 18 4.45 -9.42 -4.33
N GLY A 19 5.41 -10.00 -3.61
CA GLY A 19 6.84 -9.64 -3.70
C GLY A 19 7.27 -8.46 -2.82
N SER A 20 6.35 -7.87 -2.05
CA SER A 20 6.61 -6.79 -1.09
C SER A 20 6.41 -7.27 0.35
N TRP A 21 7.01 -6.57 1.32
CA TRP A 21 6.90 -6.89 2.76
C TRP A 21 6.13 -5.79 3.52
N PRO A 22 4.84 -5.57 3.25
CA PRO A 22 4.05 -4.57 3.96
C PRO A 22 3.81 -4.97 5.43
N PRO A 23 3.72 -3.98 6.33
CA PRO A 23 3.22 -4.22 7.67
C PRO A 23 1.72 -4.57 7.63
N PRO A 24 1.18 -5.19 8.69
CA PRO A 24 -0.17 -5.76 8.68
C PRO A 24 -1.30 -4.77 8.32
N PRO A 25 -1.30 -3.51 8.82
CA PRO A 25 -2.37 -2.57 8.46
C PRO A 25 -2.31 -2.13 6.99
N VAL A 26 -1.12 -2.02 6.41
CA VAL A 26 -0.95 -1.69 4.98
C VAL A 26 -1.40 -2.86 4.11
N LEU A 27 -1.06 -4.09 4.51
CA LEU A 27 -1.49 -5.30 3.82
C LEU A 27 -3.03 -5.41 3.79
N LEU A 28 -3.68 -5.26 4.94
CA LEU A 28 -5.14 -5.32 5.05
C LEU A 28 -5.80 -4.24 4.18
N GLY A 29 -5.29 -3.00 4.24
CA GLY A 29 -5.78 -1.90 3.41
C GLY A 29 -5.65 -2.18 1.92
N ALA A 30 -4.51 -2.74 1.47
CA ALA A 30 -4.30 -3.09 0.08
C ALA A 30 -5.23 -4.22 -0.40
N MET A 31 -5.50 -5.22 0.45
CA MET A 31 -6.47 -6.29 0.14
C MET A 31 -7.90 -5.74 0.04
N LEU A 32 -8.30 -4.88 0.98
CA LEU A 32 -9.62 -4.25 0.97
C LEU A 32 -9.80 -3.34 -0.25
N MET A 33 -8.80 -2.53 -0.60
CA MET A 33 -8.82 -1.75 -1.84
C MET A 33 -8.99 -2.69 -3.04
N GLN A 34 -8.16 -3.70 -3.21
CA GLN A 34 -8.28 -4.60 -4.37
C GLN A 34 -9.64 -5.31 -4.47
N THR A 35 -10.30 -5.57 -3.34
CA THR A 35 -11.57 -6.31 -3.29
C THR A 35 -12.78 -5.40 -3.49
N HIS A 36 -12.78 -4.22 -2.89
CA HIS A 36 -13.95 -3.33 -2.84
C HIS A 36 -13.84 -2.12 -3.77
N PHE A 37 -12.63 -1.76 -4.20
CA PHE A 37 -12.42 -0.62 -5.07
C PHE A 37 -12.75 -0.99 -6.53
N LYS A 38 -13.87 -0.48 -7.03
CA LYS A 38 -14.26 -0.58 -8.44
C LYS A 38 -13.63 0.57 -9.21
N HIS A 39 -12.49 0.32 -9.84
CA HIS A 39 -11.85 1.30 -10.73
C HIS A 39 -12.76 1.62 -11.91
N ARG A 40 -12.92 2.91 -12.22
CA ARG A 40 -13.44 3.36 -13.52
C ARG A 40 -12.26 3.56 -14.45
N SER A 41 -12.48 3.38 -15.76
CA SER A 41 -11.45 3.60 -16.78
C SER A 41 -10.94 5.06 -16.83
N THR A 42 -11.67 5.99 -16.22
CA THR A 42 -11.32 7.42 -16.12
C THR A 42 -10.49 7.76 -14.89
N ASP A 43 -10.30 6.84 -13.95
CA ASP A 43 -9.62 7.12 -12.69
C ASP A 43 -8.10 7.06 -12.87
N ILE A 44 -7.39 8.09 -12.41
CA ILE A 44 -5.93 8.17 -12.47
C ILE A 44 -5.36 7.81 -11.10
N PHE A 45 -4.52 6.76 -11.05
CA PHE A 45 -3.81 6.38 -9.83
C PHE A 45 -2.45 7.04 -9.75
N LEU A 46 -2.21 7.73 -8.63
CA LEU A 46 -0.91 8.28 -8.30
C LEU A 46 -0.26 7.42 -7.22
N SER A 47 0.81 6.71 -7.59
CA SER A 47 1.59 5.88 -6.68
C SER A 47 2.92 6.55 -6.37
N SER A 48 3.26 6.68 -5.09
CA SER A 48 4.55 7.20 -4.64
C SER A 48 5.05 6.40 -3.45
N PHE A 49 6.36 6.41 -3.24
CA PHE A 49 6.95 5.69 -2.11
C PHE A 49 6.65 6.45 -0.82
N ILE A 50 6.32 5.72 0.25
CA ILE A 50 6.05 6.30 1.56
C ILE A 50 7.26 7.15 1.97
N LYS A 51 7.01 8.43 2.33
CA LYS A 51 8.02 9.46 2.68
C LYS A 51 8.80 10.09 1.52
N SER A 52 8.39 9.94 0.25
CA SER A 52 9.03 10.64 -0.88
C SER A 52 8.52 12.07 -1.15
N GLY A 53 7.89 12.74 -0.18
CA GLY A 53 7.42 14.13 -0.33
C GLY A 53 6.01 14.28 -0.91
N THR A 54 5.02 13.56 -0.37
CA THR A 54 3.60 13.64 -0.76
C THR A 54 2.95 15.02 -0.57
N THR A 55 3.62 15.98 0.06
CA THR A 55 3.12 17.33 0.30
C THR A 55 3.14 18.21 -0.95
N TRP A 56 4.15 18.07 -1.81
CA TRP A 56 4.23 18.83 -3.06
C TRP A 56 3.36 18.24 -4.18
N LEU A 57 3.12 16.93 -4.11
CA LEU A 57 2.42 16.18 -5.16
C LEU A 57 0.91 16.47 -5.23
N LYS A 58 0.27 16.84 -4.10
CA LYS A 58 -1.15 17.24 -4.08
C LYS A 58 -1.42 18.60 -4.71
N VAL A 59 -0.41 19.45 -4.88
CA VAL A 59 -0.58 20.84 -5.34
C VAL A 59 -0.62 20.96 -6.87
N LEU A 60 -0.16 19.94 -7.60
CA LEU A 60 -0.05 19.97 -9.07
C LEU A 60 -1.33 19.55 -9.82
N GLU A 61 -2.41 19.20 -9.11
CA GLU A 61 -3.69 18.84 -9.71
C GLU A 61 -4.56 20.10 -9.98
N LYS A 62 -3.97 21.11 -10.63
CA LYS A 62 -4.66 22.34 -11.04
C LYS A 62 -4.76 22.45 -12.56
#